data_AF-Q0URB7-F1
#
_entry.id   AF-Q0URB7-F1
#
_cell.length_a   1.000
_cell.length_b   1.000
_cell.length_c   1.000
_cell.angle_alpha   90.00
_cell.angle_beta   90.00
_cell.angle_gamma   90.00
#
_symmetry.space_group_name_H-M   'P 1'
#
loop_
_entity.id
_entity.type
_entity.pdbx_description
1 polymer ?
#
loop_
_entity_poly.entity_id
_entity_poly.type
_entity_poly.pdbx_seq_one_letter_code
_entity_poly.pdbx_strand_id
1 'polypeptide(L)'
;MYTTLILSTLSALTIASPLVKRQASEPDSASSWTAAPGFKTTCDTSSDKVINLSAGAELDTLINDACAAMMPPCAYQDRLPAGTACILPTTWPLSGPVESKQSAKTKSAQGSEESESKVKFSVTPAQQPEGSAGVFWSKEECYGYFAQVLEKQESEGGCHSDKGLGLGKITAGGDTSLKDTVFEVSIAAAE
;
A
#
# COMPACT_ATOMS: atom_id res chain seq x y z
N MET A 1 31.48 -13.72 -74.01
CA MET A 1 32.23 -12.85 -73.08
C MET A 1 31.16 -12.18 -72.21
N TYR A 2 30.90 -12.66 -70.99
CA TYR A 2 31.50 -12.18 -69.72
C TYR A 2 31.53 -10.65 -69.65
N THR A 3 30.82 -9.97 -68.74
CA THR A 3 31.12 -10.01 -67.30
C THR A 3 29.91 -9.67 -66.41
N THR A 4 29.73 -10.49 -65.37
CA THR A 4 28.84 -10.29 -64.22
C THR A 4 29.58 -9.48 -63.14
N LEU A 5 28.93 -8.51 -62.50
CA LEU A 5 29.41 -7.86 -61.27
C LEU A 5 28.34 -8.03 -60.18
N ILE A 6 28.65 -8.87 -59.18
CA ILE A 6 27.83 -9.08 -57.99
C ILE A 6 28.47 -8.24 -56.87
N LEU A 7 27.74 -7.24 -56.37
CA LEU A 7 28.12 -6.47 -55.18
C LEU A 7 27.60 -7.21 -53.94
N SER A 8 28.50 -7.82 -53.19
CA SER A 8 28.23 -8.41 -51.87
C SER A 8 28.17 -7.30 -50.81
N THR A 9 27.00 -7.09 -50.20
CA THR A 9 26.85 -6.26 -48.99
C THR A 9 26.87 -7.16 -47.76
N LEU A 10 27.93 -7.05 -46.95
CA LEU A 10 27.98 -7.63 -45.60
C LEU A 10 26.98 -6.89 -44.70
N SER A 11 25.97 -7.58 -44.19
CA SER A 11 25.09 -7.08 -43.13
C SER A 11 25.68 -7.47 -41.77
N ALA A 12 26.21 -6.50 -41.03
CA ALA A 12 26.65 -6.72 -39.66
C ALA A 12 25.43 -6.84 -38.74
N LEU A 13 25.25 -7.98 -38.08
CA LEU A 13 24.24 -8.19 -37.03
C LEU A 13 24.74 -7.53 -35.75
N THR A 14 24.30 -6.29 -35.48
CA THR A 14 24.44 -5.70 -34.15
C THR A 14 23.43 -6.35 -33.21
N ILE A 15 23.89 -7.21 -32.31
CA ILE A 15 23.08 -7.71 -31.21
C ILE A 15 22.89 -6.54 -30.24
N ALA A 16 21.83 -5.77 -30.43
CA ALA A 16 21.36 -4.84 -29.43
C ALA A 16 20.77 -5.66 -28.28
N SER A 17 21.54 -5.81 -27.19
CA SER A 17 20.97 -6.25 -25.92
C SER A 17 19.78 -5.35 -25.59
N PRO A 18 18.59 -5.89 -25.24
CA PRO A 18 17.55 -5.05 -24.71
C PRO A 18 18.07 -4.50 -23.39
N LEU A 19 18.51 -3.25 -23.41
CA LEU A 19 18.47 -2.39 -22.24
C LEU A 19 17.00 -2.38 -21.82
N VAL A 20 16.67 -3.27 -20.89
CA VAL A 20 15.51 -3.08 -20.02
C VAL A 20 15.79 -1.74 -19.36
N LYS A 21 15.27 -0.67 -19.95
CA LYS A 21 15.10 0.60 -19.25
C LYS A 21 14.37 0.19 -17.99
N ARG A 22 15.03 0.32 -16.84
CA ARG A 22 14.31 0.54 -15.60
C ARG A 22 13.36 1.67 -15.94
N GLN A 23 12.07 1.35 -16.11
CA GLN A 23 11.05 2.36 -15.94
C GLN A 23 11.39 2.91 -14.56
N ALA A 24 11.83 4.17 -14.54
CA ALA A 24 11.76 4.92 -13.32
C ALA A 24 10.31 4.74 -12.91
N SER A 25 10.08 4.01 -11.82
CA SER A 25 8.82 4.07 -11.14
C SER A 25 8.65 5.55 -10.84
N GLU A 26 7.84 6.22 -11.65
CA GLU A 26 7.21 7.45 -11.20
C GLU A 26 6.61 7.10 -9.84
N PRO A 27 6.65 8.01 -8.86
CA PRO A 27 5.84 7.83 -7.68
C PRO A 27 4.41 7.74 -8.22
N ASP A 28 3.89 6.52 -8.38
CA ASP A 28 2.52 6.25 -8.73
C ASP A 28 1.72 6.81 -7.57
N SER A 29 1.41 8.09 -7.69
CA SER A 29 0.56 8.80 -6.78
C SER A 29 -0.69 7.94 -6.65
N ALA A 30 -1.09 7.63 -5.42
CA ALA A 30 -2.38 7.04 -5.05
C ALA A 30 -3.61 7.86 -5.55
N SER A 31 -3.38 8.85 -6.44
CA SER A 31 -4.29 9.78 -7.12
C SER A 31 -5.45 9.11 -7.86
N SER A 32 -5.29 7.87 -8.36
CA SER A 32 -6.36 7.17 -9.11
C SER A 32 -7.01 6.01 -8.36
N TRP A 33 -6.45 5.60 -7.22
CA TRP A 33 -7.01 4.49 -6.45
C TRP A 33 -8.25 4.95 -5.67
N THR A 34 -9.28 4.10 -5.64
CA THR A 34 -10.50 4.33 -4.86
C THR A 34 -10.92 3.05 -4.16
N ALA A 35 -11.49 3.19 -2.96
CA ALA A 35 -11.98 2.05 -2.20
C ALA A 35 -13.11 1.33 -2.95
N ALA A 36 -13.15 0.00 -2.85
CA ALA A 36 -14.15 -0.81 -3.53
C ALA A 36 -15.57 -0.40 -3.09
N PRO A 37 -16.56 -0.31 -4.01
CA PRO A 37 -17.92 0.11 -3.68
C PRO A 37 -18.53 -0.70 -2.53
N GLY A 38 -19.27 -0.03 -1.64
CA GLY A 38 -19.90 -0.69 -0.49
C GLY A 38 -18.95 -1.04 0.67
N PHE A 39 -17.73 -0.49 0.67
CA PHE A 39 -16.87 -0.50 1.85
C PHE A 39 -17.58 0.12 3.05
N LYS A 40 -17.15 -0.25 4.26
CA LYS A 40 -17.69 0.30 5.51
C LYS A 40 -16.56 0.74 6.42
N THR A 41 -16.62 2.00 6.85
CA THR A 41 -15.67 2.58 7.80
C THR A 41 -16.31 2.71 9.17
N THR A 42 -15.54 2.43 10.22
CA THR A 42 -15.93 2.66 11.61
C THR A 42 -14.76 3.32 12.33
N CYS A 43 -14.96 4.57 12.75
CA CYS A 43 -13.96 5.31 13.50
C CYS A 43 -13.98 4.94 14.96
N ASP A 44 -12.79 4.85 15.55
CA ASP A 44 -12.64 4.55 16.97
C ASP A 44 -12.96 5.81 17.78
N THR A 45 -14.10 5.78 18.47
CA THR A 45 -14.57 6.84 19.36
C THR A 45 -14.14 6.62 20.82
N SER A 46 -13.52 5.48 21.12
CA SER A 46 -13.06 5.11 22.46
C SER A 46 -11.61 5.53 22.72
N SER A 47 -10.80 5.67 21.67
CA SER A 47 -9.46 6.24 21.78
C SER A 47 -9.53 7.74 22.07
N ASP A 48 -8.81 8.16 23.11
CA ASP A 48 -8.56 9.57 23.39
C ASP A 48 -7.39 10.13 22.57
N LYS A 49 -6.75 9.31 21.73
CA LYS A 49 -5.61 9.69 20.89
C LYS A 49 -5.97 9.75 19.41
N VAL A 50 -5.37 10.73 18.74
CA VAL A 50 -5.37 10.87 17.27
C VAL A 50 -3.92 10.97 16.77
N ILE A 51 -3.70 10.58 15.53
CA ILE A 51 -2.39 10.76 14.89
C ILE A 51 -2.25 12.24 14.53
N ASN A 52 -1.17 12.85 15.00
CA ASN A 52 -0.85 14.26 14.79
C ASN A 52 0.25 14.39 13.74
N LEU A 53 -0.13 14.05 12.52
CA LEU A 53 0.67 14.29 11.32
C LEU A 53 -0.16 15.16 10.39
N SER A 54 0.51 16.02 9.63
CA SER A 54 -0.17 16.71 8.53
C SER A 54 -0.44 15.70 7.42
N ALA A 55 -1.59 15.80 6.75
CA ALA A 55 -1.81 15.07 5.51
C ALA A 55 -0.69 15.42 4.50
N GLY A 56 -0.24 14.44 3.71
CA GLY A 56 0.90 14.57 2.79
C GLY A 56 2.10 13.72 3.20
N ALA A 57 3.32 14.18 2.91
CA ALA A 57 4.52 13.34 2.88
C ALA A 57 4.81 12.53 4.16
N GLU A 58 4.52 13.07 5.35
CA GLU A 58 4.70 12.34 6.62
C GLU A 58 3.71 11.19 6.76
N LEU A 59 2.45 11.41 6.41
CA LEU A 59 1.42 10.39 6.38
C LEU A 59 1.69 9.34 5.29
N ASP A 60 2.09 9.79 4.10
CA ASP A 60 2.43 8.90 2.98
C ASP A 60 3.58 7.97 3.38
N THR A 61 4.60 8.50 4.07
CA THR A 61 5.72 7.72 4.59
C THR A 61 5.24 6.72 5.63
N LEU A 62 4.42 7.15 6.60
CA LEU A 62 3.88 6.29 7.64
C LEU A 62 3.12 5.09 7.06
N ILE A 63 2.22 5.33 6.09
CA ILE A 63 1.43 4.27 5.45
C ILE A 63 2.33 3.38 4.59
N ASN A 64 3.24 3.96 3.81
CA ASN A 64 4.16 3.16 2.98
C ASN A 64 5.07 2.25 3.82
N ASP A 65 5.56 2.73 4.95
CA ASP A 65 6.37 1.93 5.87
C ASP A 65 5.56 0.81 6.52
N ALA A 66 4.31 1.10 6.91
CA ALA A 66 3.39 0.09 7.40
C ALA A 66 3.14 -1.02 6.36
N CYS A 67 2.80 -0.64 5.13
CA CYS A 67 2.54 -1.59 4.07
C CYS A 67 3.78 -2.38 3.65
N ALA A 68 4.95 -1.73 3.55
CA ALA A 68 6.20 -2.42 3.26
C ALA A 68 6.58 -3.46 4.32
N ALA A 69 6.17 -3.25 5.58
CA ALA A 69 6.38 -4.22 6.66
C ALA A 69 5.39 -5.40 6.61
N MET A 70 4.20 -5.22 6.05
CA MET A 70 3.15 -6.27 5.98
C MET A 70 3.13 -7.03 4.65
N MET A 71 3.69 -6.46 3.59
CA MET A 71 3.73 -7.05 2.27
C MET A 71 5.06 -7.78 1.99
N PRO A 72 5.10 -8.73 1.03
CA PRO A 72 6.34 -9.32 0.59
C PRO A 72 7.34 -8.27 0.08
N PRO A 73 8.66 -8.46 0.28
CA PRO A 73 9.66 -7.45 -0.09
C PRO A 73 9.61 -7.01 -1.56
N CYS A 74 9.22 -7.91 -2.48
CA CYS A 74 9.07 -7.61 -3.90
C CYS A 74 7.92 -6.65 -4.25
N ALA A 75 7.00 -6.36 -3.32
CA ALA A 75 6.02 -5.27 -3.48
C ALA A 75 6.67 -3.88 -3.40
N TYR A 76 7.85 -3.77 -2.77
CA TYR A 76 8.59 -2.52 -2.56
C TYR A 76 10.03 -2.67 -3.09
N GLN A 77 10.16 -2.81 -4.41
CA GLN A 77 11.46 -3.07 -5.06
C GLN A 77 12.50 -1.96 -4.83
N ASP A 78 12.04 -0.73 -4.66
CA ASP A 78 12.84 0.45 -4.31
C ASP A 78 13.56 0.29 -2.97
N ARG A 79 13.07 -0.60 -2.10
CA ARG A 79 13.64 -0.90 -0.78
C ARG A 79 14.58 -2.11 -0.79
N LEU A 80 14.76 -2.76 -1.95
CA LEU A 80 15.61 -3.95 -2.06
C LEU A 80 17.05 -3.60 -2.44
N PRO A 81 18.03 -4.43 -2.03
CA PRO A 81 19.41 -4.29 -2.48
C PRO A 81 19.53 -4.30 -4.00
N ALA A 82 20.47 -3.50 -4.53
CA ALA A 82 20.73 -3.43 -5.97
C ALA A 82 21.04 -4.82 -6.55
N GLY A 83 20.38 -5.17 -7.65
CA GLY A 83 20.53 -6.47 -8.31
C GLY A 83 19.53 -7.54 -7.85
N THR A 84 18.67 -7.23 -6.87
CA THR A 84 17.56 -8.13 -6.51
C THR A 84 16.56 -8.21 -7.67
N ALA A 85 16.34 -9.42 -8.19
CA ALA A 85 15.38 -9.66 -9.26
C ALA A 85 14.06 -10.16 -8.67
N CYS A 86 13.02 -9.34 -8.77
CA CYS A 86 11.64 -9.75 -8.53
C CYS A 86 11.03 -10.18 -9.86
N ILE A 87 11.02 -11.49 -10.10
CA ILE A 87 10.00 -12.10 -10.96
C ILE A 87 8.79 -12.12 -10.06
N LEU A 88 7.67 -11.41 -10.31
CA LEU A 88 6.37 -11.66 -9.66
C LEU A 88 5.29 -10.61 -10.06
N PRO A 89 4.00 -10.99 -9.93
CA PRO A 89 2.79 -10.25 -10.34
C PRO A 89 2.50 -9.00 -9.49
N THR A 90 1.52 -8.22 -9.93
CA THR A 90 1.02 -7.00 -9.27
C THR A 90 0.19 -7.26 -8.01
N THR A 91 -0.06 -8.53 -7.67
CA THR A 91 -0.87 -8.96 -6.51
C THR A 91 -0.20 -10.10 -5.76
N TRP A 92 -0.38 -10.13 -4.44
CA TRP A 92 0.24 -11.08 -3.53
C TRP A 92 -0.81 -11.81 -2.69
N PRO A 93 -0.58 -13.06 -2.27
CA PRO A 93 -1.50 -13.74 -1.38
C PRO A 93 -1.45 -13.15 0.04
N LEU A 94 -2.60 -12.90 0.64
CA LEU A 94 -2.77 -12.56 2.05
C LEU A 94 -3.18 -13.83 2.81
N SER A 95 -2.19 -14.60 3.26
CA SER A 95 -2.39 -15.95 3.81
C SER A 95 -2.98 -15.98 5.23
N GLY A 96 -3.12 -14.82 5.86
CA GLY A 96 -3.63 -14.68 7.22
C GLY A 96 -3.53 -13.24 7.70
N PRO A 97 -3.89 -12.96 8.97
CA PRO A 97 -3.73 -11.64 9.56
C PRO A 97 -2.27 -11.20 9.57
N VAL A 98 -2.04 -9.94 9.21
CA VAL A 98 -0.72 -9.29 9.25
C VAL A 98 -0.83 -7.97 9.99
N GLU A 99 0.25 -7.55 10.63
CA GLU A 99 0.31 -6.26 11.32
C GLU A 99 1.70 -5.63 11.24
N SER A 100 1.74 -4.32 11.43
CA SER A 100 2.97 -3.57 11.65
C SER A 100 2.74 -2.49 12.70
N LYS A 101 3.80 -2.11 13.42
CA LYS A 101 3.79 -1.01 14.38
C LYS A 101 4.74 0.08 13.90
N GLN A 102 4.21 1.27 13.68
CA GLN A 102 5.00 2.43 13.24
C GLN A 102 5.06 3.48 14.36
N SER A 103 6.19 4.15 14.50
CA SER A 103 6.28 5.34 15.35
C SER A 103 5.54 6.49 14.67
N ALA A 104 4.65 7.16 15.39
CA ALA A 104 4.05 8.40 14.94
C ALA A 104 3.82 9.35 16.11
N LYS A 105 3.81 10.64 15.79
CA LYS A 105 3.33 11.65 16.72
C LYS A 105 1.83 11.52 16.88
N THR A 106 1.39 11.54 18.12
CA THR A 106 -0.02 11.47 18.51
C THR A 106 -0.31 12.58 19.50
N LYS A 107 -1.56 13.01 19.56
CA LYS A 107 -2.02 13.94 20.59
C LYS A 107 -3.34 13.46 21.16
N SER A 108 -3.67 13.96 22.35
CA SER A 108 -5.02 13.78 22.87
C SER A 108 -6.03 14.48 21.95
N ALA A 109 -7.16 13.84 21.69
CA ALA A 109 -8.28 14.40 20.93
C ALA A 109 -8.87 15.66 21.60
N GLN A 110 -8.55 15.91 22.87
CA GLN A 110 -9.01 17.04 23.67
C GLN A 110 -7.88 18.04 24.03
N GLY A 111 -6.62 17.73 23.69
CA GLY A 111 -5.45 18.49 24.14
C GLY A 111 -4.43 18.77 23.03
N SER A 112 -3.50 19.68 23.31
CA SER A 112 -2.44 20.07 22.37
C SER A 112 -1.11 19.35 22.62
N GLU A 113 -1.00 18.53 23.67
CA GLU A 113 0.25 17.84 24.00
C GLU A 113 0.50 16.68 23.04
N GLU A 114 1.66 16.74 22.38
CA GLU A 114 2.14 15.70 21.49
C GLU A 114 2.95 14.66 22.28
N SER A 115 2.72 13.39 21.95
CA SER A 115 3.49 12.25 22.44
C SER A 115 3.81 11.33 21.27
N GLU A 116 4.99 10.71 21.30
CA GLU A 116 5.29 9.62 20.38
C GLU A 116 4.57 8.36 20.86
N SER A 117 3.76 7.75 19.98
CA SER A 117 3.09 6.48 20.23
C SER A 117 3.41 5.48 19.12
N LYS A 118 3.23 4.20 19.41
CA LYS A 118 3.23 3.15 18.38
C LYS A 118 1.84 3.03 17.79
N VAL A 119 1.70 3.38 16.51
CA VAL A 119 0.46 3.18 15.74
C VAL A 119 0.53 1.79 15.11
N LYS A 120 -0.46 0.96 15.39
CA LYS A 120 -0.59 -0.37 14.82
C LYS A 120 -1.46 -0.30 13.57
N PHE A 121 -0.93 -0.81 12.47
CA PHE A 121 -1.64 -1.09 11.24
C PHE A 121 -1.86 -2.59 11.16
N SER A 122 -3.07 -3.03 10.85
CA SER A 122 -3.38 -4.45 10.74
C SER A 122 -4.33 -4.73 9.59
N VAL A 123 -4.14 -5.88 8.95
CA VAL A 123 -5.02 -6.37 7.89
C VAL A 123 -5.43 -7.79 8.22
N THR A 124 -6.74 -8.01 8.28
CA THR A 124 -7.35 -9.32 8.56
C THR A 124 -8.14 -9.76 7.33
N PRO A 125 -7.67 -10.78 6.58
CA PRO A 125 -8.40 -11.29 5.42
C PRO A 125 -9.75 -11.89 5.84
N ALA A 126 -10.74 -11.78 4.95
CA ALA A 126 -12.00 -12.50 5.11
C ALA A 126 -11.77 -14.01 5.16
N GLN A 127 -12.57 -14.73 5.96
CA GLN A 127 -12.56 -16.19 5.93
C GLN A 127 -13.01 -16.68 4.56
N GLN A 128 -12.17 -17.52 3.94
CA GLN A 128 -12.46 -18.10 2.64
C GLN A 128 -12.85 -19.57 2.78
N PRO A 129 -13.72 -20.09 1.89
CA PRO A 129 -13.97 -21.52 1.80
C PRO A 129 -12.67 -22.30 1.54
N GLU A 130 -12.62 -23.53 2.06
CA GLU A 130 -11.54 -24.45 1.78
C GLU A 130 -11.42 -24.69 0.26
N GLY A 131 -10.20 -24.63 -0.27
CA GLY A 131 -9.93 -24.78 -1.70
C GLY A 131 -10.24 -23.57 -2.59
N SER A 132 -10.62 -22.43 -2.00
CA SER A 132 -10.70 -21.16 -2.74
C SER A 132 -9.32 -20.69 -3.24
N ALA A 133 -9.33 -19.71 -4.15
CA ALA A 133 -8.08 -19.06 -4.59
C ALA A 133 -7.37 -18.33 -3.45
N GLY A 134 -8.09 -17.95 -2.40
CA GLY A 134 -7.59 -17.13 -1.29
C GLY A 134 -7.80 -15.64 -1.51
N VAL A 135 -7.38 -14.85 -0.51
CA VAL A 135 -7.38 -13.38 -0.59
C VAL A 135 -6.07 -12.93 -1.21
N PHE A 136 -6.16 -12.04 -2.20
CA PHE A 136 -5.02 -11.37 -2.80
C PHE A 136 -5.17 -9.87 -2.66
N TRP A 137 -4.03 -9.20 -2.53
CA TRP A 137 -3.93 -7.75 -2.43
C TRP A 137 -2.74 -7.20 -3.23
N SER A 138 -2.85 -5.95 -3.67
CA SER A 138 -1.76 -5.19 -4.28
C SER A 138 -1.17 -4.14 -3.32
N LYS A 139 -0.09 -3.50 -3.76
CA LYS A 139 0.54 -2.39 -3.02
C LYS A 139 -0.42 -1.21 -2.92
N GLU A 140 -1.13 -0.94 -4.01
CA GLU A 140 -2.12 0.12 -4.12
C GLU A 140 -3.31 -0.16 -3.19
N GLU A 141 -3.74 -1.41 -3.05
CA GLU A 141 -4.80 -1.78 -2.11
C GLU A 141 -4.35 -1.65 -0.65
N CYS A 142 -3.13 -2.08 -0.30
CA CYS A 142 -2.61 -1.86 1.05
C CYS A 142 -2.57 -0.38 1.39
N TYR A 143 -1.93 0.44 0.54
CA TYR A 143 -1.83 1.87 0.76
C TYR A 143 -3.21 2.53 0.78
N GLY A 144 -4.01 2.25 -0.24
CA GLY A 144 -5.27 2.92 -0.51
C GLY A 144 -6.28 2.76 0.62
N TYR A 145 -6.43 1.57 1.19
CA TYR A 145 -7.37 1.38 2.30
C TYR A 145 -6.93 2.11 3.57
N PHE A 146 -5.64 2.13 3.90
CA PHE A 146 -5.16 2.92 5.05
C PHE A 146 -5.25 4.42 4.80
N ALA A 147 -4.92 4.88 3.59
CA ALA A 147 -5.11 6.27 3.19
C ALA A 147 -6.58 6.69 3.23
N GLN A 148 -7.50 5.82 2.80
CA GLN A 148 -8.94 6.05 2.90
C GLN A 148 -9.38 6.25 4.36
N VAL A 149 -8.85 5.47 5.31
CA VAL A 149 -9.15 5.66 6.74
C VAL A 149 -8.55 6.96 7.27
N LEU A 150 -7.29 7.27 6.95
CA LEU A 150 -6.56 8.35 7.61
C LEU A 150 -6.73 9.72 6.95
N GLU A 151 -6.87 9.80 5.63
CA GLU A 151 -6.90 11.06 4.87
C GLU A 151 -8.31 11.62 4.71
N LYS A 152 -9.31 10.75 4.50
CA LYS A 152 -10.67 11.16 4.17
C LYS A 152 -11.46 11.54 5.41
N GLN A 153 -12.33 12.53 5.27
CA GLN A 153 -13.25 12.89 6.35
C GLN A 153 -14.30 11.79 6.57
N GLU A 154 -14.95 11.78 7.75
CA GLU A 154 -16.03 10.83 8.05
C GLU A 154 -17.16 10.85 7.00
N SER A 155 -17.51 12.03 6.49
CA SER A 155 -18.50 12.21 5.42
C SER A 155 -18.09 11.58 4.08
N GLU A 156 -16.80 11.37 3.88
CA GLU A 156 -16.20 10.75 2.69
C GLU A 156 -15.79 9.29 2.95
N GLY A 157 -16.16 8.74 4.12
CA GLY A 157 -15.88 7.37 4.51
C GLY A 157 -14.47 7.13 5.07
N GLY A 158 -13.80 8.14 5.61
CA GLY A 158 -12.59 8.00 6.42
C GLY A 158 -12.82 8.34 7.90
N CYS A 159 -11.74 8.63 8.62
CA CYS A 159 -11.74 8.99 10.05
C CYS A 159 -10.97 10.28 10.35
N HIS A 160 -10.64 11.07 9.33
CA HIS A 160 -10.07 12.39 9.52
C HIS A 160 -11.12 13.36 10.08
N SER A 161 -10.74 14.11 11.12
CA SER A 161 -11.56 15.17 11.72
C SER A 161 -10.74 16.44 11.96
N ASP A 162 -11.39 17.50 12.43
CA ASP A 162 -10.75 18.75 12.87
C ASP A 162 -9.72 18.52 13.99
N LYS A 163 -9.84 17.43 14.75
CA LYS A 163 -8.90 17.05 15.81
C LYS A 163 -7.62 16.42 15.27
N GLY A 164 -7.63 15.90 14.04
CA GLY A 164 -6.50 15.22 13.41
C GLY A 164 -6.92 13.92 12.72
N LEU A 165 -5.93 13.08 12.38
CA LEU A 165 -6.16 11.81 11.70
C LEU A 165 -6.65 10.79 12.73
N GLY A 166 -7.95 10.49 12.68
CA GLY A 166 -8.61 9.57 13.60
C GLY A 166 -8.25 8.12 13.31
N LEU A 167 -8.39 7.30 14.34
CA LEU A 167 -8.17 5.85 14.29
C LEU A 167 -9.47 5.15 13.90
N GLY A 168 -9.37 3.89 13.49
CA GLY A 168 -10.54 3.11 13.11
C GLY A 168 -10.22 2.01 12.13
N LYS A 169 -11.27 1.49 11.51
CA LYS A 169 -11.17 0.40 10.55
C LYS A 169 -12.04 0.63 9.33
N ILE A 170 -11.60 0.09 8.21
CA ILE A 170 -12.36 -0.04 6.97
C ILE A 170 -12.49 -1.51 6.60
N THR A 171 -13.71 -1.94 6.31
CA THR A 171 -14.00 -3.27 5.73
C THR A 171 -14.17 -3.10 4.23
N ALA A 172 -13.34 -3.79 3.46
CA ALA A 172 -13.37 -3.74 2.01
C ALA A 172 -14.69 -4.30 1.46
N GLY A 173 -15.30 -3.57 0.53
CA GLY A 173 -16.55 -3.95 -0.12
C GLY A 173 -16.33 -4.62 -1.48
N GLY A 174 -17.32 -4.46 -2.36
CA GLY A 174 -17.27 -4.90 -3.74
C GLY A 174 -17.28 -6.41 -3.92
N ASP A 175 -16.78 -6.84 -5.07
CA ASP A 175 -16.69 -8.25 -5.47
C ASP A 175 -15.23 -8.63 -5.83
N THR A 176 -14.25 -7.96 -5.20
CA THR A 176 -12.84 -8.31 -5.33
C THR A 176 -12.44 -9.41 -4.34
N SER A 177 -11.22 -9.94 -4.47
CA SER A 177 -10.66 -10.89 -3.50
C SER A 177 -10.57 -10.33 -2.08
N LEU A 178 -10.63 -9.00 -1.91
CA LEU A 178 -10.56 -8.35 -0.61
C LEU A 178 -11.92 -8.17 0.06
N LYS A 179 -13.04 -8.53 -0.56
CA LYS A 179 -14.35 -8.39 0.07
C LYS A 179 -14.34 -8.93 1.51
N ASP A 180 -14.86 -8.14 2.44
CA ASP A 180 -14.91 -8.38 3.88
C ASP A 180 -13.54 -8.43 4.61
N THR A 181 -12.44 -8.11 3.92
CA THR A 181 -11.12 -7.89 4.55
C THR A 181 -11.14 -6.60 5.35
N VAL A 182 -10.61 -6.66 6.57
CA VAL A 182 -10.59 -5.51 7.49
C VAL A 182 -9.20 -4.92 7.54
N PHE A 183 -9.09 -3.62 7.29
CA PHE A 183 -7.90 -2.81 7.50
C PHE A 183 -8.15 -1.91 8.71
N GLU A 184 -7.27 -1.96 9.70
CA GLU A 184 -7.45 -1.26 10.97
C GLU A 184 -6.19 -0.51 11.39
N VAL A 185 -6.40 0.73 11.86
CA VAL A 185 -5.39 1.60 12.45
C VAL A 185 -5.78 1.87 13.91
N SER A 186 -4.88 1.56 14.84
CA SER A 186 -5.10 1.71 16.28
C SER A 186 -3.82 2.15 16.99
N ILE A 187 -3.90 2.56 18.27
CA ILE A 187 -2.70 2.71 19.11
C ILE A 187 -2.34 1.34 19.68
N ALA A 188 -1.08 0.93 19.54
CA ALA A 188 -0.59 -0.28 20.18
C ALA A 188 -0.58 -0.12 21.71
N ALA A 189 -0.94 -1.17 22.44
CA ALA A 189 -0.76 -1.19 23.89
C ALA A 189 0.73 -0.97 24.25
N ALA A 190 0.99 -0.28 25.36
CA ALA A 190 2.34 -0.17 25.90
C ALA A 190 2.86 -1.58 26.25
N GLU A 191 4.04 -1.92 25.74
CA GLU A 191 4.76 -3.17 26.06
C GLU A 191 5.47 -3.07 27.42
#